data_AF-A0A0Q8V0P0-F1
#
_entry.id   AF-A0A0Q8V0P0-F1
#
_cell.length_a   1.000
_cell.length_b   1.000
_cell.length_c   1.000
_cell.angle_alpha   90.00
_cell.angle_beta   90.00
_cell.angle_gamma   90.00
#
_symmetry.space_group_name_H-M   'P 1'
#
loop_
_entity.id
_entity.type
_entity.pdbx_description
1 polymer ?
#
loop_
_entity_poly.entity_id
_entity_poly.type
_entity_poly.pdbx_seq_one_letter_code
_entity_poly.pdbx_strand_id
1 'polypeptide(L)'
;MRAFIIDTSNMAPELQGGLIGVEGSANPTAAEKQECVETVSRCVMDGWAIAADPRAPIGWLAALTAETACVPFVNLTRLAPGEPALQPAAQT
;
A
#
# COMPACT_ATOMS: atom_id res chain seq x y z
N MET A 1 -6.55 -11.29 -3.32
CA MET A 1 -5.80 -10.13 -2.77
C MET A 1 -4.34 -10.52 -2.50
N ARG A 2 -3.42 -9.55 -2.43
CA ARG A 2 -2.02 -9.74 -2.05
C ARG A 2 -1.61 -8.73 -0.97
N ALA A 3 -0.73 -9.17 -0.07
CA ALA A 3 -0.15 -8.33 0.98
C ALA A 3 1.36 -8.53 1.03
N PHE A 4 2.10 -7.46 1.30
CA PHE A 4 3.57 -7.44 1.33
C PHE A 4 4.05 -6.70 2.57
N ILE A 5 5.08 -7.22 3.22
CA ILE A 5 5.76 -6.50 4.31
C ILE A 5 6.87 -5.64 3.68
N ILE A 6 6.89 -4.37 4.03
CA ILE A 6 7.91 -3.42 3.58
C ILE A 6 8.84 -3.15 4.77
N ASP A 7 10.14 -3.39 4.59
CA ASP A 7 11.13 -3.06 5.60
C ASP A 7 11.23 -1.53 5.78
N THR A 8 10.95 -1.06 6.99
CA THR A 8 10.95 0.36 7.35
C THR A 8 12.14 0.75 8.21
N SER A 9 13.11 -0.16 8.39
CA SER A 9 14.26 0.01 9.27
C SER A 9 15.09 1.29 8.99
N ASN A 10 15.06 1.78 7.74
CA ASN A 10 15.75 3.02 7.34
C ASN A 10 14.78 4.14 6.90
N MET A 11 13.52 4.07 7.32
CA MET A 11 12.48 5.07 7.01
C MET A 11 12.18 5.98 8.22
N ALA A 12 11.26 6.92 8.05
CA ALA A 12 10.89 7.89 9.07
C ALA A 12 10.38 7.22 10.37
N PRO A 13 10.56 7.84 11.56
CA PRO A 13 10.22 7.26 12.86
C PRO A 13 8.76 6.76 12.97
N GLU A 14 7.85 7.42 12.27
CA GLU A 14 6.43 7.11 12.23
C GLU A 14 6.14 5.75 11.57
N LEU A 15 7.13 5.19 10.86
CA LEU A 15 7.06 3.89 10.19
C LEU A 15 7.80 2.78 10.95
N GLN A 16 8.36 3.06 12.14
CA GLN A 16 9.12 2.07 12.92
C GLN A 16 8.25 0.91 13.45
N GLY A 17 6.92 1.09 13.50
CA GLY A 17 5.99 -0.01 13.77
C GLY A 17 5.96 -1.06 12.65
N GLY A 18 6.35 -0.68 11.43
CA GLY A 18 6.28 -1.50 10.22
C GLY A 18 5.37 -0.88 9.16
N LEU A 19 5.48 -1.35 7.92
CA LEU A 19 4.63 -0.93 6.80
C LEU A 19 4.15 -2.17 6.04
N ILE A 20 2.84 -2.24 5.80
CA ILE A 20 2.23 -3.28 4.97
C ILE A 20 1.71 -2.68 3.67
N GLY A 21 2.12 -3.26 2.55
CA GLY A 21 1.58 -3.00 1.22
C GLY A 21 0.40 -3.92 0.92
N VAL A 22 -0.70 -3.37 0.42
CA VAL A 22 -1.88 -4.15 0.02
C VAL A 22 -2.26 -3.84 -1.43
N GLU A 23 -2.45 -4.90 -2.21
CA GLU A 23 -2.93 -4.83 -3.58
C GLU A 23 -4.08 -5.83 -3.79
N GLY A 24 -5.04 -5.47 -4.63
CA GLY A 24 -6.17 -6.35 -4.93
C GLY A 24 -6.73 -6.15 -6.32
N SER A 25 -7.59 -7.10 -6.71
CA SER A 25 -8.31 -7.06 -7.98
C SER A 25 -9.15 -5.78 -8.12
N ALA A 26 -9.33 -5.34 -9.37
CA ALA A 26 -10.26 -4.26 -9.70
C ALA A 26 -11.74 -4.63 -9.45
N ASN A 27 -12.04 -5.93 -9.36
CA ASN A 27 -13.38 -6.43 -9.04
C ASN A 27 -13.30 -7.48 -7.91
N PRO A 28 -13.02 -7.07 -6.66
CA PRO A 28 -12.81 -8.00 -5.57
C PRO A 28 -14.13 -8.62 -5.09
N THR A 29 -14.07 -9.90 -4.73
CA THR A 29 -15.18 -10.61 -4.11
C THR A 29 -15.46 -10.10 -2.69
N ALA A 30 -16.63 -10.43 -2.13
CA ALA A 30 -16.94 -10.10 -0.73
C ALA A 30 -15.92 -10.72 0.24
N ALA A 31 -15.46 -11.93 -0.04
CA ALA A 31 -14.43 -12.61 0.75
C ALA A 31 -13.09 -11.86 0.71
N GLU A 32 -12.66 -11.38 -0.46
CA GLU A 32 -11.42 -10.59 -0.57
C GLU A 32 -11.52 -9.24 0.14
N LYS A 33 -12.70 -8.60 0.13
CA LYS A 33 -12.92 -7.36 0.90
C LYS A 33 -12.83 -7.62 2.41
N GLN A 34 -13.44 -8.71 2.87
CA GLN A 34 -13.39 -9.11 4.28
C GLN A 34 -11.95 -9.41 4.71
N GLU A 35 -11.23 -10.23 3.92
CA GLU A 35 -9.81 -10.54 4.14
C GLU A 35 -8.95 -9.28 4.22
N CYS A 36 -9.22 -8.28 3.36
CA CYS A 36 -8.53 -6.99 3.41
C CYS A 36 -8.74 -6.29 4.75
N VAL A 37 -10.00 -6.13 5.17
CA VAL A 37 -10.32 -5.43 6.42
C VAL A 37 -9.69 -6.17 7.60
N GLU A 38 -9.81 -7.49 7.68
CA GLU A 38 -9.24 -8.28 8.78
C GLU A 38 -7.71 -8.17 8.85
N THR A 39 -7.04 -8.31 7.70
CA THR A 39 -5.58 -8.24 7.61
C THR A 39 -5.07 -6.85 7.99
N VAL A 40 -5.64 -5.80 7.39
CA VAL A 40 -5.24 -4.41 7.66
C VAL A 40 -5.55 -4.04 9.10
N SER A 41 -6.71 -4.45 9.64
CA SER A 41 -7.10 -4.16 11.02
C SER A 41 -6.10 -4.73 12.04
N ARG A 42 -5.56 -5.93 11.79
CA ARG A 42 -4.53 -6.52 12.65
C ARG A 42 -3.25 -5.71 12.60
N CYS A 43 -2.79 -5.34 11.41
CA CYS A 43 -1.57 -4.55 11.25
C CYS A 43 -1.67 -3.16 11.90
N VAL A 44 -2.78 -2.44 11.72
CA VAL A 44 -2.95 -1.12 12.34
C VAL A 44 -3.07 -1.21 13.87
N MET A 45 -3.61 -2.30 14.42
CA MET A 45 -3.60 -2.56 15.87
C MET A 45 -2.18 -2.75 16.41
N ASP A 46 -1.28 -3.33 15.60
CA ASP A 46 0.14 -3.45 15.91
C ASP A 46 0.93 -2.13 15.65
N GLY A 47 0.24 -1.06 15.24
CA GLY A 47 0.84 0.25 14.96
C GLY A 47 1.51 0.37 13.59
N TRP A 48 1.23 -0.56 12.67
CA TRP A 48 1.82 -0.54 11.33
C TRP A 48 1.14 0.50 10.45
N ALA A 49 1.93 1.17 9.63
CA ALA A 49 1.44 2.01 8.56
C ALA A 49 0.96 1.17 7.37
N ILE A 50 0.08 1.76 6.55
CA ILE A 50 -0.57 1.08 5.42
C ILE A 50 -0.13 1.73 4.11
N ALA A 51 0.23 0.93 3.11
CA ALA A 51 0.50 1.37 1.76
C ALA A 51 -0.47 0.69 0.78
N ALA A 52 -1.19 1.47 -0.02
CA ALA A 52 -2.06 0.93 -1.06
C ALA A 52 -2.31 1.94 -2.20
N ASP A 53 -2.89 1.47 -3.30
CA ASP A 53 -3.51 2.34 -4.31
C ASP A 53 -4.95 2.67 -3.89
N PRO A 54 -5.26 3.90 -3.42
CA PRO A 54 -6.61 4.25 -2.98
C PRO A 54 -7.62 4.35 -4.13
N ARG A 55 -7.19 4.21 -5.40
CA ARG A 55 -8.09 4.16 -6.56
C ARG A 55 -8.62 2.75 -6.82
N ALA A 56 -7.92 1.72 -6.32
CA ALA A 56 -8.38 0.34 -6.41
C ALA A 56 -9.37 0.03 -5.26
N PRO A 57 -10.41 -0.80 -5.45
CA PRO A 57 -11.41 -1.03 -4.39
C PRO A 57 -10.82 -1.61 -3.10
N ILE A 58 -9.85 -2.53 -3.20
CA ILE A 58 -9.14 -3.07 -2.03
C ILE A 58 -8.26 -2.01 -1.38
N GLY A 59 -7.51 -1.23 -2.17
CA GLY A 59 -6.65 -0.21 -1.60
C GLY A 59 -7.40 0.97 -0.99
N TRP A 60 -8.60 1.28 -1.49
CA TRP A 60 -9.52 2.23 -0.86
C TRP A 60 -10.00 1.73 0.51
N LEU A 61 -10.38 0.45 0.63
CA LEU A 61 -10.74 -0.14 1.92
C LEU A 61 -9.56 -0.07 2.91
N ALA A 62 -8.36 -0.42 2.46
CA ALA A 62 -7.15 -0.33 3.27
C ALA A 62 -6.87 1.12 3.73
N ALA A 63 -7.06 2.10 2.84
CA ALA A 63 -6.91 3.52 3.17
C ALA A 63 -7.91 3.99 4.22
N LEU A 64 -9.18 3.59 4.11
CA LEU A 64 -10.20 3.91 5.12
C LEU A 64 -9.92 3.28 6.48
N THR A 65 -9.46 2.03 6.49
CA THR A 65 -9.07 1.36 7.75
C THR A 65 -7.89 2.08 8.39
N ALA A 66 -6.89 2.47 7.60
CA ALA A 66 -5.75 3.26 8.07
C ALA A 66 -6.18 4.61 8.66
N GLU A 67 -7.04 5.34 7.96
CA GLU A 67 -7.60 6.62 8.41
C GLU A 67 -8.39 6.47 9.71
N THR A 68 -9.26 5.45 9.80
CA THR A 68 -10.07 5.17 11.00
C THR A 68 -9.20 4.84 12.21
N ALA A 69 -8.08 4.15 11.99
CA ALA A 69 -7.12 3.80 13.04
C ALA A 69 -6.10 4.91 13.33
N CYS A 70 -6.17 6.06 12.63
CA CYS A 70 -5.22 7.16 12.74
C CYS A 70 -3.75 6.75 12.53
N VAL A 71 -3.49 5.75 11.67
CA VAL A 71 -2.12 5.34 11.31
C VAL A 71 -1.65 5.99 10.00
N PRO A 72 -0.34 6.11 9.77
CA PRO A 72 0.16 6.65 8.51
C PRO A 72 -0.29 5.85 7.29
N PHE A 73 -0.63 6.56 6.21
CA PHE A 73 -1.01 5.97 4.92
C PHE A 73 -0.09 6.44 3.79
N VAL A 74 0.39 5.49 2.98
CA VAL A 74 1.25 5.75 1.81
C VAL A 74 0.50 5.41 0.53
N ASN A 75 0.33 6.41 -0.34
CA ASN A 75 -0.32 6.25 -1.63
C ASN A 75 0.66 5.67 -2.67
N LEU A 76 0.50 4.39 -3.01
CA LEU A 76 1.37 3.69 -3.97
C LEU A 76 1.26 4.24 -5.39
N THR A 77 0.11 4.81 -5.77
CA THR A 77 -0.09 5.41 -7.11
C THR A 77 0.78 6.63 -7.37
N ARG A 78 1.32 7.25 -6.31
CA ARG A 78 2.29 8.36 -6.41
C ARG A 78 3.73 7.89 -6.50
N LEU A 79 4.01 6.61 -6.26
CA LEU A 79 5.29 5.99 -6.51
C LEU A 79 5.36 5.61 -7.99
N ALA A 80 5.33 6.60 -8.88
CA ALA A 80 5.59 6.36 -10.29
C ALA A 80 6.96 5.70 -10.45
N PRO A 81 7.15 4.75 -11.39
CA PRO A 81 8.48 4.33 -11.77
C PRO A 81 9.19 5.54 -12.36
N GLY A 82 10.07 6.16 -11.57
CA GLY A 82 10.95 7.21 -12.03
C GLY A 82 12.03 6.62 -12.92
N GLU A 83 11.72 6.38 -14.19
CA GLU A 83 12.73 6.23 -15.24
C GLU A 83 12.37 7.15 -16.41
N PRO A 84 13.12 8.24 -16.65
CA PRO A 84 13.06 8.90 -17.93
C PRO A 84 13.54 7.91 -18.99
N ALA A 85 12.69 7.63 -19.98
CA ALA A 85 13.00 6.80 -21.12
C ALA A 85 14.38 7.16 -21.70
N LEU A 86 15.35 6.25 -21.59
CA LEU A 86 16.57 6.29 -22.38
C LEU A 86 16.16 6.20 -23.85
N GLN A 87 16.09 7.34 -24.52
CA GLN A 87 15.91 7.40 -25.98
C GLN A 87 17.13 6.72 -26.61
N PRO A 88 16.95 5.75 -27.53
CA PRO A 88 18.08 5.15 -28.21
C PRO A 88 18.80 6.23 -29.04
N ALA A 89 20.09 6.39 -28.76
CA ALA A 89 20.97 7.25 -29.55
C ALA A 89 20.89 6.83 -31.02
N ALA A 90 20.53 7.78 -31.89
CA ALA A 90 20.59 7.60 -33.32
C ALA A 90 22.02 7.18 -33.71
N GLN A 91 22.15 5.97 -34.25
CA GLN A 91 23.39 5.50 -34.84
C GLN A 91 23.54 6.19 -36.20
N THR A 92 24.69 6.85 -36.37
CA THR A 92 25.13 7.54 -37.60
C THR A 92 25.62 6.52 -38.62
#